data_AF-A0A9E5QAI3-F1
#
_entry.id   AF-A0A9E5QAI3-F1
#
_cell.length_a   1.000
_cell.length_b   1.000
_cell.length_c   1.000
_cell.angle_alpha   90.00
_cell.angle_beta   90.00
_cell.angle_gamma   90.00
#
_symmetry.space_group_name_H-M   'P 1'
#
loop_
_entity.id
_entity.type
_entity.pdbx_description
1 polymer ?
#
loop_
_entity_poly.entity_id
_entity_poly.type
_entity_poly.pdbx_seq_one_letter_code
_entity_poly.pdbx_strand_id
1 'polypeptide(L)' 'RGTLKRFLKKVEERGWKYNIGPEPEFFLFRKNGVETIHPVPHDVGGYFDFSADDEAVRVRTKLMDALDQMGLEV' A
#
# COMPACT_ATOMS: atom_id res chain seq x y z
N ARG A 1 18.52 -8.05 -0.66
CA ARG A 1 18.94 -6.64 -0.40
C ARG A 1 20.39 -6.28 -0.79
N GLY A 2 21.35 -7.22 -0.90
CA GLY A 2 22.78 -6.90 -1.14
C GLY A 2 23.09 -6.16 -2.46
N THR A 3 22.38 -6.49 -3.54
CA THR A 3 22.56 -5.82 -4.84
C THR A 3 22.22 -4.33 -4.80
N LEU A 4 21.07 -3.97 -4.22
CA LEU A 4 20.66 -2.57 -4.07
C LEU A 4 21.72 -1.74 -3.31
N LYS A 5 22.25 -2.27 -2.20
CA LYS A 5 23.31 -1.60 -1.42
C LYS A 5 24.56 -1.32 -2.26
N ARG A 6 24.99 -2.27 -3.11
CA ARG A 6 26.16 -2.08 -3.99
C ARG A 6 25.93 -0.97 -5.02
N PHE A 7 24.72 -0.84 -5.55
CA PHE A 7 24.40 0.23 -6.49
C PHE A 7 24.32 1.59 -5.78
N LEU A 8 23.69 1.66 -4.60
CA LEU A 8 23.62 2.91 -3.83
C LEU A 8 25.01 3.45 -3.48
N LYS A 9 25.99 2.58 -3.16
CA LYS A 9 27.38 3.00 -2.93
C LYS A 9 27.98 3.71 -4.16
N LYS A 10 27.74 3.20 -5.37
CA LYS A 10 28.22 3.83 -6.62
C LYS A 10 27.55 5.18 -6.89
N VAL A 11 26.30 5.35 -6.46
CA VAL A 11 25.55 6.61 -6.59
C VAL A 11 26.13 7.64 -5.61
N GLU A 12 26.43 7.22 -4.39
CA GLU A 12 27.07 8.06 -3.36
C GLU A 12 28.50 8.48 -3.75
N GLU A 13 29.31 7.58 -4.33
CA GLU A 13 30.66 7.88 -4.86
C GLU A 13 30.64 8.97 -5.95
N ARG A 14 29.49 9.20 -6.61
CA ARG A 14 29.29 10.27 -7.61
C ARG A 14 28.76 11.58 -7.00
N GLY A 15 28.58 11.62 -5.68
CA GLY A 15 27.96 12.76 -4.98
C GLY A 15 26.46 12.89 -5.23
N TRP A 16 25.79 11.82 -5.67
CA TRP A 16 24.36 11.83 -5.97
C TRP A 16 23.54 11.25 -4.82
N LYS A 17 22.31 11.76 -4.65
CA LYS A 17 21.32 11.24 -3.70
C LYS A 17 20.22 10.51 -4.47
N TYR A 18 19.91 9.28 -4.08
CA TYR A 18 18.80 8.50 -4.62
C TYR A 18 17.60 8.58 -3.68
N ASN A 19 16.45 9.00 -4.20
CA ASN A 19 15.17 9.01 -3.49
C ASN A 19 14.13 8.23 -4.32
N ILE A 20 13.18 7.56 -3.66
CA ILE A 20 12.08 6.82 -4.29
C ILE A 20 10.80 7.01 -3.49
N GLY A 21 9.68 7.23 -4.19
CA GLY A 21 8.32 7.24 -3.62
C GLY A 21 7.50 6.13 -4.28
N PRO A 22 7.43 4.93 -3.69
CA PRO A 22 6.66 3.83 -4.26
C PRO A 22 5.16 4.01 -3.99
N GLU A 23 4.32 3.70 -4.97
CA GLU A 23 2.85 3.72 -4.87
C GLU A 23 2.30 2.29 -5.04
N PRO A 24 2.32 1.45 -3.99
CA PRO A 24 1.83 0.08 -4.08
C PRO A 24 0.29 0.06 -4.09
N GLU A 25 -0.30 -0.47 -5.15
CA GLU A 25 -1.74 -0.71 -5.27
C GLU A 25 -2.11 -2.14 -4.82
N PHE A 26 -3.32 -2.29 -4.27
CA PHE A 26 -3.85 -3.57 -3.84
C PHE A 26 -5.37 -3.62 -3.92
N PHE A 27 -5.93 -4.84 -3.89
CA PHE A 27 -7.37 -5.09 -3.86
C PHE A 27 -7.81 -5.62 -2.50
N LEU A 28 -9.02 -5.25 -2.07
CA LEU A 28 -9.70 -5.84 -0.93
C LEU A 28 -10.84 -6.73 -1.45
N PHE A 29 -10.87 -7.97 -0.98
CA PHE A 29 -11.94 -8.93 -1.27
C PHE A 29 -12.65 -9.34 0.01
N ARG A 30 -13.97 -9.55 -0.05
CA ARG A 30 -14.72 -10.07 1.09
C ARG A 30 -14.39 -11.53 1.32
N LYS A 31 -14.21 -11.91 2.58
CA LYS A 31 -14.08 -13.32 2.97
C LYS A 31 -15.47 -13.96 2.96
N ASN A 32 -15.76 -14.78 1.95
CA ASN A 32 -17.09 -15.36 1.68
C ASN A 32 -17.12 -16.90 1.67
N GLY A 33 -16.07 -17.55 2.15
CA GLY A 33 -15.99 -19.00 2.29
C GLY A 33 -15.01 -19.41 3.40
N VAL A 34 -15.19 -20.64 3.90
CA VAL A 34 -14.34 -21.20 4.98
C VAL A 34 -13.00 -21.70 4.41
N GLU A 35 -13.00 -22.25 3.20
CA GLU A 35 -11.81 -22.82 2.53
C GLU A 35 -11.43 -22.10 1.22
N THR A 36 -12.39 -21.52 0.49
CA THR A 36 -12.15 -20.80 -0.77
C THR A 36 -12.73 -19.39 -0.72
N ILE A 37 -11.93 -18.41 -1.12
CA ILE A 37 -12.35 -17.01 -1.27
C ILE A 37 -12.73 -16.81 -2.74
N HIS A 38 -13.99 -16.48 -3.01
CA HIS A 38 -14.41 -16.01 -4.33
C HIS A 38 -14.14 -14.51 -4.44
N PRO A 39 -13.62 -13.99 -5.58
CA PRO A 39 -13.26 -12.59 -5.73
C PRO A 39 -14.51 -11.72 -5.84
N VAL A 40 -15.15 -11.48 -4.70
CA VAL A 40 -16.23 -10.52 -4.53
C VAL A 40 -15.59 -9.23 -4.03
N PRO A 41 -15.59 -8.15 -4.82
CA PRO A 41 -15.02 -6.87 -4.43
C PRO A 41 -15.58 -6.38 -3.10
N HIS A 42 -14.72 -5.77 -2.29
CA HIS A 42 -15.12 -5.21 -0.99
C HIS A 42 -15.97 -3.94 -1.12
N ASP A 43 -15.90 -3.28 -2.27
CA ASP A 43 -16.62 -2.06 -2.64
C ASP A 43 -16.81 -2.04 -4.18
N VAL A 44 -17.76 -1.26 -4.67
CA VAL A 44 -18.04 -1.00 -6.10
C VAL A 44 -17.58 0.41 -6.52
N GLY A 45 -17.07 1.22 -5.59
CA GLY A 45 -16.54 2.56 -5.85
C GLY A 45 -15.35 2.57 -6.80
N GLY A 46 -15.36 3.50 -7.76
CA GLY A 46 -14.30 3.73 -8.73
C GLY A 46 -13.26 4.77 -8.29
N TYR A 47 -12.51 5.28 -9.26
CA TYR A 47 -11.43 6.25 -9.05
C TYR A 47 -11.97 7.59 -8.52
N PHE A 48 -11.51 8.00 -7.32
CA PHE A 48 -12.01 9.17 -6.57
C PHE A 48 -13.51 9.17 -6.24
N ASP A 49 -14.18 8.03 -6.35
CA ASP A 49 -15.57 7.96 -5.89
C ASP A 49 -15.61 8.04 -4.36
N PHE A 50 -16.50 8.91 -3.89
CA PHE A 50 -16.92 8.90 -2.49
C PHE A 50 -17.84 7.69 -2.32
N SER A 51 -17.30 6.51 -2.04
CA SER A 51 -18.13 5.38 -1.66
C SER A 51 -18.78 5.71 -0.32
N ALA A 52 -20.10 5.95 -0.35
CA ALA A 52 -20.90 6.17 0.85
C ALA A 52 -20.93 4.92 1.77
N ASP A 53 -20.45 3.77 1.25
CA ASP A 53 -20.19 2.56 2.03
C ASP A 53 -18.92 2.72 2.88
N ASP A 54 -19.19 3.17 4.11
CA ASP A 54 -18.32 3.39 5.28
C ASP A 54 -17.23 2.33 5.55
N GLU A 55 -17.32 1.15 4.94
CA GLU A 55 -16.41 0.03 5.22
C GLU A 55 -15.02 0.20 4.57
N ALA A 56 -14.95 0.65 3.31
CA ALA A 56 -13.67 0.87 2.63
C ALA A 56 -12.88 2.03 3.27
N VAL A 57 -13.59 3.10 3.66
CA VAL A 57 -13.02 4.24 4.40
C VAL A 57 -12.42 3.76 5.72
N ARG A 58 -13.18 2.99 6.52
CA ARG A 58 -12.68 2.42 7.78
C ARG A 58 -11.41 1.59 7.60
N VAL A 59 -11.34 0.76 6.56
CA VAL A 59 -10.13 -0.05 6.30
C VAL A 59 -8.95 0.84 5.93
N ARG A 60 -9.15 1.85 5.08
CA ARG A 60 -8.09 2.81 4.71
C ARG A 60 -7.60 3.60 5.92
N THR A 61 -8.48 4.09 6.78
CA THR A 61 -8.10 4.81 8.01
C THR A 61 -7.28 3.93 8.94
N LYS A 62 -7.72 2.68 9.18
CA LYS A 62 -6.94 1.74 10.01
C LYS A 62 -5.57 1.39 9.40
N LEU A 63 -5.49 1.31 8.07
CA LEU A 63 -4.23 1.11 7.36
C LEU A 63 -3.29 2.30 7.58
N MET A 64 -3.79 3.53 7.45
CA MET A 64 -3.04 4.75 7.74
C MET A 64 -2.51 4.76 9.18
N ASP A 65 -3.37 4.49 10.16
CA ASP A 65 -2.98 4.42 11.58
C ASP A 65 -1.89 3.36 11.83
N ALA A 66 -2.00 2.20 11.19
CA ALA A 66 -1.02 1.12 11.34
C ALA A 66 0.34 1.49 10.72
N LEU A 67 0.34 2.15 9.55
CA LEU A 67 1.55 2.63 8.89
C LEU A 67 2.24 3.72 9.71
N ASP A 68 1.48 4.66 10.28
CA ASP A 68 2.00 5.70 11.18
C ASP A 68 2.65 5.09 12.43
N GLN A 69 2.01 4.08 13.05
CA GLN A 69 2.60 3.33 14.16
C GLN A 69 3.91 2.59 13.80
N MET A 70 4.12 2.27 12.53
CA MET A 70 5.36 1.68 12.02
C MET A 70 6.43 2.74 11.69
N GLY A 71 6.13 4.03 11.87
CA GLY A 71 7.02 5.15 11.55
C GLY A 71 7.08 5.47 10.06
N LEU A 72 6.05 5.09 9.30
CA LEU A 72 5.89 5.47 7.89
C LEU A 72 5.01 6.72 7.82
N GLU A 73 5.49 7.75 7.14
CA GLU A 73 4.70 8.94 6.83
C GLU A 73 3.75 8.62 5.67
N VAL A 74 2.45 8.82 5.88
CA VAL A 74 1.36 8.52 4.93
C VAL A 74 0.52 9.76 4.69
#